data_AF-A0A956KUU4-F1
#
_entry.id   AF-A0A956KUU4-F1
#
_cell.length_a   1.000
_cell.length_b   1.000
_cell.length_c   1.000
_cell.angle_alpha   90.00
_cell.angle_beta   90.00
_cell.angle_gamma   90.00
#
_symmetry.space_group_name_H-M   'P 1'
#
loop_
_entity.id
_entity.type
_entity.pdbx_description
1 polymer ?
#
loop_
_entity_poly.entity_id
_entity_poly.type
_entity_poly.pdbx_seq_one_letter_code
_entity_poly.pdbx_strand_id
1 'polypeptide(L)'
;MSESLGEFRWEPPCHATISFDGTITEDQARYLLQQTADHSAGLPYVLMTVDISRMDKATPESRRVSAQIMKQMPPRVIAVIGGTFSQRIVSKLVLKATEILGGGLQASAFFRDEDEAKVWLDEQTRIFESTLHRDDG
;
A
#
# COMPACT_ATOMS: atom_id res chain seq x y z
N MET A 1 1.01 -24.18 13.76
CA MET A 1 0.57 -23.75 12.43
C MET A 1 1.42 -22.55 12.06
N SER A 2 2.13 -22.58 10.93
CA SER A 2 2.84 -21.40 10.44
C SER A 2 1.80 -20.37 10.02
N GLU A 3 1.80 -19.20 10.65
CA GLU A 3 1.02 -18.07 10.15
C GLU A 3 1.59 -17.68 8.78
N SER A 4 0.72 -17.46 7.79
CA SER A 4 1.12 -17.02 6.45
C SER A 4 1.68 -15.61 6.54
N LEU A 5 2.84 -15.34 5.92
CA LEU A 5 3.40 -13.99 5.83
C LEU A 5 2.68 -13.11 4.79
N GLY A 6 1.59 -13.59 4.19
CA GLY A 6 0.93 -12.95 3.07
C GLY A 6 1.69 -13.13 1.75
N GLU A 7 1.23 -12.44 0.72
CA GLU A 7 1.81 -12.49 -0.63
C GLU A 7 2.29 -11.11 -1.06
N PHE A 8 3.43 -11.06 -1.73
CA PHE A 8 3.98 -9.87 -2.36
C PHE A 8 4.27 -10.18 -3.83
N ARG A 9 3.90 -9.25 -4.72
CA ARG A 9 4.24 -9.29 -6.13
C ARG A 9 4.69 -7.91 -6.59
N TRP A 10 5.80 -7.86 -7.31
CA TRP A 10 6.29 -6.66 -7.98
C TRP A 10 6.04 -6.76 -9.48
N GLU A 11 5.41 -5.75 -10.05
CA GLU A 11 5.16 -5.58 -11.47
C GLU A 11 5.90 -4.32 -11.94
N PRO A 12 7.00 -4.46 -12.70
CA PRO A 12 7.70 -3.32 -13.26
C PRO A 12 6.76 -2.46 -14.12
N PRO A 13 6.97 -1.13 -14.15
CA PRO A 13 8.12 -0.43 -13.58
C PRO A 13 7.95 -0.01 -12.11
N CYS A 14 6.73 0.02 -11.56
CA CYS A 14 6.47 0.72 -10.30
C CYS A 14 5.29 0.20 -9.48
N HIS A 15 4.78 -1.01 -9.72
CA HIS A 15 3.56 -1.49 -9.07
C HIS A 15 3.85 -2.65 -8.11
N ALA A 16 3.54 -2.46 -6.83
CA ALA A 16 3.53 -3.51 -5.82
C ALA A 16 2.11 -3.99 -5.51
N THR A 17 1.89 -5.29 -5.48
CA THR A 17 0.67 -5.92 -4.98
C THR A 17 0.97 -6.70 -3.70
N ILE A 18 0.21 -6.44 -2.65
CA ILE A 18 0.32 -7.08 -1.34
C ILE A 18 -1.02 -7.68 -0.98
N SER A 19 -1.01 -8.94 -0.53
CA SER A 19 -2.20 -9.60 0.01
C SER A 19 -1.96 -10.04 1.44
N PHE A 20 -2.85 -9.62 2.33
CA PHE A 20 -2.83 -9.94 3.75
C PHE A 20 -3.81 -11.07 4.06
N ASP A 21 -3.38 -12.02 4.89
CA ASP A 21 -4.19 -13.16 5.33
C ASP A 21 -4.11 -13.31 6.85
N GLY A 22 -5.26 -13.49 7.49
CA GLY A 22 -5.40 -13.70 8.93
C GLY A 22 -5.10 -12.46 9.79
N THR A 23 -4.49 -12.69 10.95
CA THR A 23 -4.11 -11.62 11.87
C THR A 23 -2.78 -11.01 11.46
N ILE A 24 -2.79 -9.71 11.17
CA ILE A 24 -1.60 -9.01 10.68
C ILE A 24 -0.70 -8.65 11.84
N THR A 25 0.40 -9.39 11.95
CA THR A 25 1.46 -9.21 12.95
C THR A 25 2.49 -8.19 12.50
N GLU A 26 3.36 -7.75 13.41
CA GLU A 26 4.47 -6.87 13.07
C GLU A 26 5.39 -7.51 12.02
N ASP A 27 5.72 -8.78 12.19
CA ASP A 27 6.61 -9.51 11.28
C ASP A 27 6.04 -9.61 9.88
N GLN A 28 4.73 -9.89 9.75
CA GLN A 28 4.05 -9.93 8.46
C GLN A 28 4.05 -8.57 7.78
N ALA A 29 3.67 -7.51 8.50
CA ALA A 29 3.66 -6.15 7.96
C ALA A 29 5.07 -5.70 7.54
N ARG A 30 6.08 -5.99 8.38
CA ARG A 30 7.47 -5.67 8.09
C ARG A 30 7.96 -6.42 6.85
N TYR A 31 7.70 -7.72 6.76
CA TYR A 31 8.12 -8.55 5.63
C TYR A 31 7.57 -8.04 4.29
N LEU A 32 6.27 -7.79 4.20
CA LEU A 32 5.64 -7.37 2.94
C LEU A 32 6.01 -5.93 2.58
N LEU A 33 5.98 -5.00 3.54
CA LEU A 33 6.27 -3.60 3.25
C LEU A 33 7.75 -3.34 3.00
N GLN A 34 8.67 -4.10 3.62
CA GLN A 34 10.09 -3.97 3.31
C GLN A 34 10.38 -4.40 1.87
N GLN A 35 9.72 -5.46 1.37
CA GLN A 35 9.86 -5.83 -0.04
C GLN A 35 9.40 -4.72 -0.99
N THR A 36 8.30 -4.03 -0.68
CA THR A 36 7.89 -2.85 -1.43
C THR A 36 8.92 -1.73 -1.36
N ALA A 37 9.44 -1.43 -0.17
CA ALA A 37 10.45 -0.38 0.01
C ALA A 37 11.73 -0.68 -0.80
N ASP A 38 12.18 -1.93 -0.78
CA ASP A 38 13.40 -2.36 -1.46
C ASP A 38 13.25 -2.27 -3.00
N HIS A 39 12.12 -2.72 -3.55
CA HIS A 39 11.87 -2.66 -5.00
C HIS A 39 11.57 -1.25 -5.51
N SER A 40 11.01 -0.39 -4.67
CA SER A 40 10.69 1.00 -5.03
C SER A 40 11.84 1.98 -4.76
N ALA A 41 12.95 1.52 -4.18
CA ALA A 41 14.08 2.38 -3.86
C ALA A 41 14.62 3.09 -5.12
N GLY A 42 14.65 4.42 -5.08
CA GLY A 42 15.11 5.27 -6.18
C GLY A 42 14.08 5.53 -7.28
N LEU A 43 12.89 4.93 -7.20
CA LEU A 43 11.80 5.27 -8.12
C LEU A 43 11.15 6.61 -7.75
N PRO A 44 10.67 7.38 -8.74
CA PRO A 44 9.99 8.66 -8.49
C PRO A 44 8.66 8.47 -7.75
N TYR A 45 7.99 7.32 -7.94
CA TYR A 45 6.77 6.95 -7.26
C TYR A 45 6.56 5.42 -7.27
N VAL A 46 5.60 4.96 -6.48
CA VAL A 46 5.13 3.57 -6.46
C VAL A 46 3.60 3.49 -6.43
N LEU A 47 3.02 2.61 -7.21
CA LEU A 47 1.62 2.22 -7.15
C LEU A 47 1.51 1.00 -6.24
N MET A 48 0.52 0.98 -5.36
CA MET A 48 0.30 -0.14 -4.46
C MET A 48 -1.13 -0.65 -4.55
N THR A 49 -1.28 -1.95 -4.76
CA THR A 49 -2.52 -2.69 -4.53
C THR A 49 -2.40 -3.44 -3.21
N VAL A 50 -3.34 -3.23 -2.30
CA VAL A 50 -3.35 -3.88 -0.98
C VAL A 50 -4.68 -4.61 -0.80
N ASP A 51 -4.65 -5.94 -0.93
CA ASP A 51 -5.80 -6.80 -0.66
C ASP A 51 -5.90 -7.14 0.83
N ILE A 52 -7.01 -6.74 1.44
CA ILE A 52 -7.35 -7.00 2.84
C ILE A 52 -8.57 -7.90 2.99
N SER A 53 -9.01 -8.55 1.91
CA SER A 53 -10.22 -9.41 1.89
C SER A 53 -10.15 -10.60 2.85
N ARG A 54 -8.94 -11.09 3.13
CA ARG A 54 -8.67 -12.21 4.04
C ARG A 54 -8.06 -11.78 5.37
N MET A 55 -7.98 -10.48 5.63
CA MET A 55 -7.49 -9.98 6.91
C MET A 55 -8.55 -10.20 8.00
N ASP A 56 -8.18 -10.73 9.16
CA ASP A 56 -9.07 -10.77 10.33
C ASP A 56 -8.99 -9.45 11.11
N LYS A 57 -7.77 -9.10 11.53
CA LYS A 57 -7.44 -7.93 12.34
C LYS A 57 -5.99 -7.54 12.12
N ALA A 58 -5.63 -6.30 12.43
CA ALA A 58 -4.26 -5.85 12.50
C ALA A 58 -3.89 -5.54 13.96
N THR A 59 -2.76 -6.09 14.42
CA THR A 59 -2.20 -5.77 15.73
C THR A 59 -1.81 -4.28 15.84
N PRO A 60 -1.82 -3.68 17.04
CA PRO A 60 -1.32 -2.32 17.22
C PRO A 60 0.11 -2.12 16.69
N GLU A 61 0.97 -3.10 16.89
CA GLU A 61 2.36 -3.14 16.46
C GLU A 61 2.46 -3.16 14.93
N SER A 62 1.66 -3.98 14.24
CA SER A 62 1.65 -4.02 12.78
C SER A 62 1.19 -2.71 12.15
N ARG A 63 0.22 -2.02 12.76
CA ARG A 63 -0.21 -0.67 12.32
C ARG A 63 0.90 0.36 12.46
N ARG A 64 1.62 0.31 13.59
CA ARG A 64 2.72 1.23 13.88
C ARG A 64 3.89 1.02 12.92
N VAL A 65 4.34 -0.22 12.75
CA VAL A 65 5.45 -0.54 11.85
C VAL A 65 5.09 -0.22 10.40
N SER A 66 3.84 -0.49 9.99
CA SER A 66 3.35 -0.15 8.66
C SER A 66 3.50 1.33 8.34
N ALA A 67 3.04 2.19 9.25
CA ALA A 67 3.16 3.64 9.08
C ALA A 67 4.62 4.12 9.09
N GLN A 68 5.49 3.49 9.89
CA GLN A 68 6.92 3.82 9.94
C GLN A 68 7.66 3.46 8.66
N ILE A 69 7.44 2.25 8.11
CA ILE A 69 8.08 1.80 6.87
C ILE A 69 7.54 2.63 5.70
N MET A 70 6.22 2.78 5.59
CA MET A 70 5.61 3.55 4.50
C MET A 70 6.00 5.03 4.50
N LYS A 71 6.38 5.61 5.66
CA LYS A 71 6.93 6.97 5.71
C LYS A 71 8.20 7.10 4.86
N GLN A 72 9.03 6.06 4.80
CA GLN A 72 10.33 6.07 4.14
C GLN A 72 10.25 5.71 2.65
N MET A 73 9.10 5.23 2.18
CA MET A 73 8.88 4.91 0.77
C MET A 73 8.76 6.20 -0.08
N PRO A 74 9.02 6.10 -1.40
CA PRO A 74 8.72 7.16 -2.35
C PRO A 74 7.25 7.63 -2.30
N PRO A 75 6.94 8.75 -2.98
CA PRO A 75 5.57 9.14 -3.26
C PRO A 75 4.75 7.97 -3.79
N ARG A 76 3.50 7.81 -3.31
CA ARG A 76 2.72 6.63 -3.67
C ARG A 76 1.22 6.82 -3.70
N VAL A 77 0.60 5.93 -4.45
CA VAL A 77 -0.84 5.77 -4.59
C VAL A 77 -1.22 4.39 -4.09
N ILE A 78 -2.25 4.29 -3.25
CA ILE A 78 -2.65 3.02 -2.64
C ILE A 78 -4.11 2.70 -2.95
N ALA A 79 -4.35 1.63 -3.70
CA ALA A 79 -5.66 1.02 -3.86
C ALA A 79 -5.82 -0.11 -2.84
N VAL A 80 -6.81 0.01 -1.95
CA VAL A 80 -7.13 -1.02 -0.96
C VAL A 80 -8.33 -1.82 -1.45
N ILE A 81 -8.17 -3.13 -1.64
CA ILE A 81 -9.21 -4.02 -2.18
C ILE A 81 -9.89 -4.79 -1.06
N GLY A 82 -11.21 -4.91 -1.17
CA GLY A 82 -12.01 -5.80 -0.34
C GLY A 82 -12.14 -5.33 1.10
N GLY A 83 -12.18 -6.30 2.01
CA GLY A 83 -12.33 -6.10 3.45
C GLY A 83 -13.72 -5.65 3.91
N THR A 84 -14.04 -5.99 5.14
CA THR A 84 -15.22 -5.52 5.88
C THR A 84 -15.08 -4.05 6.25
N PHE A 85 -16.19 -3.43 6.66
CA PHE A 85 -16.19 -2.04 7.14
C PHE A 85 -15.15 -1.79 8.24
N SER A 86 -15.07 -2.69 9.24
CA SER A 86 -14.11 -2.59 10.34
C SER A 86 -12.67 -2.68 9.87
N GLN A 87 -12.38 -3.58 8.92
CA GLN A 87 -11.04 -3.72 8.33
C GLN A 87 -10.65 -2.46 7.55
N ARG A 88 -11.57 -1.88 6.77
CA ARG A 88 -11.35 -0.62 6.06
C ARG A 88 -11.08 0.56 7.01
N ILE A 89 -11.78 0.63 8.15
CA ILE A 89 -11.48 1.63 9.19
C ILE A 89 -10.05 1.47 9.68
N VAL A 90 -9.63 0.25 9.99
CA VAL A 90 -8.26 -0.03 10.47
C VAL A 90 -7.22 0.38 9.42
N SER A 91 -7.40 0.01 8.15
CA SER A 91 -6.51 0.42 7.07
C SER A 91 -6.47 1.95 6.90
N LYS A 92 -7.63 2.61 6.98
CA LYS A 92 -7.72 4.07 6.90
C LYS A 92 -6.95 4.76 8.04
N LEU A 93 -6.94 4.19 9.25
CA LEU A 93 -6.15 4.71 10.36
C LEU A 93 -4.65 4.61 10.08
N VAL A 94 -4.17 3.53 9.48
CA VAL A 94 -2.75 3.36 9.12
C VAL A 94 -2.36 4.35 8.01
N LEU A 95 -3.18 4.48 6.97
CA LEU A 95 -2.98 5.46 5.90
C LEU A 95 -2.91 6.87 6.48
N LYS A 96 -3.85 7.22 7.36
CA LYS A 96 -3.87 8.53 8.01
C LYS A 96 -2.67 8.79 8.90
N ALA A 97 -2.25 7.79 9.67
CA ALA A 97 -1.03 7.88 10.47
C ALA A 97 0.19 8.15 9.58
N THR A 98 0.24 7.55 8.40
CA THR A 98 1.34 7.73 7.45
C THR A 98 1.38 9.14 6.86
N GLU A 99 0.22 9.71 6.50
CA GLU A 99 0.11 11.12 6.09
C GLU A 99 0.62 12.06 7.19
N ILE A 100 0.16 11.86 8.43
CA ILE A 100 0.54 12.70 9.59
C ILE A 100 2.05 12.64 9.85
N LEU A 101 2.67 11.49 9.65
CA LEU A 101 4.11 11.30 9.83
C LEU A 101 4.95 11.90 8.69
N GLY A 102 4.32 12.55 7.70
CA GLY A 102 4.98 13.14 6.54
C GLY A 102 5.36 12.11 5.47
N GLY A 103 4.70 10.95 5.44
CA GLY A 103 4.92 9.96 4.40
C GLY A 103 4.31 10.44 3.08
N GLY A 104 4.99 10.16 1.96
CA GLY A 104 4.59 10.57 0.61
C GLY A 104 3.31 9.94 0.06
N LEU A 105 2.28 9.69 0.87
CA LEU A 105 0.99 9.23 0.38
C LEU A 105 0.31 10.35 -0.42
N GLN A 106 0.14 10.14 -1.72
CA GLN A 106 -0.45 11.11 -2.64
C GLN A 106 -1.96 10.91 -2.77
N ALA A 107 -2.39 9.66 -2.91
CA ALA A 107 -3.78 9.29 -2.97
C ALA A 107 -4.01 7.89 -2.38
N SER A 108 -5.19 7.67 -1.80
CA SER A 108 -5.65 6.33 -1.46
C SER A 108 -7.14 6.20 -1.66
N ALA A 109 -7.58 5.01 -2.07
CA ALA A 109 -8.99 4.69 -2.28
C ALA A 109 -9.28 3.23 -1.94
N PHE A 110 -10.55 2.94 -1.65
CA PHE A 110 -11.04 1.61 -1.29
C PHE A 110 -11.98 1.09 -2.36
N PHE A 111 -11.71 -0.12 -2.85
CA PHE A 111 -12.43 -0.74 -3.96
C PHE A 111 -13.07 -2.05 -3.55
N ARG A 112 -14.06 -2.50 -4.31
CA ARG A 112 -14.67 -3.80 -4.06
C ARG A 112 -13.74 -4.93 -4.50
N ASP A 113 -13.17 -4.79 -5.69
CA ASP A 113 -12.37 -5.80 -6.37
C ASP A 113 -11.16 -5.19 -7.10
N GLU A 114 -10.35 -6.06 -7.70
CA GLU A 114 -9.12 -5.72 -8.41
C GLU A 114 -9.38 -4.96 -9.71
N ASP A 115 -10.49 -5.23 -10.41
CA ASP A 115 -10.79 -4.60 -11.68
C ASP A 115 -11.11 -3.11 -11.49
N GLU A 116 -11.93 -2.76 -10.48
CA GLU A 116 -12.20 -1.36 -10.12
C GLU A 116 -10.92 -0.63 -9.69
N ALA A 117 -10.09 -1.29 -8.87
CA ALA A 117 -8.83 -0.73 -8.39
C ALA A 117 -7.86 -0.46 -9.54
N LYS A 118 -7.78 -1.38 -10.51
CA LYS A 118 -6.90 -1.26 -11.67
C LYS A 118 -7.26 -0.08 -12.55
N VAL A 119 -8.55 0.09 -12.87
CA VAL A 119 -9.01 1.24 -13.67
C VAL A 119 -8.64 2.56 -12.99
N TRP A 120 -8.77 2.64 -11.67
CA TRP A 120 -8.38 3.83 -10.94
C TRP A 120 -6.86 4.03 -10.89
N LEU A 121 -6.07 2.99 -10.67
CA LEU A 121 -4.60 3.07 -10.68
C LEU A 121 -4.08 3.51 -12.05
N ASP A 122 -4.63 3.00 -13.15
CA ASP A 122 -4.27 3.42 -14.51
C ASP A 122 -4.50 4.93 -14.70
N GLU A 123 -5.56 5.48 -14.12
CA GLU A 123 -5.80 6.92 -14.14
C GLU A 123 -4.79 7.69 -13.29
N GLN A 124 -4.44 7.18 -12.12
CA GLN A 124 -3.41 7.79 -11.28
C GLN A 124 -2.05 7.81 -11.98
N THR A 125 -1.67 6.73 -12.66
CA THR A 125 -0.44 6.65 -13.47
C THR A 125 -0.34 7.79 -14.46
N ARG A 126 -1.41 8.04 -15.23
CA ARG A 126 -1.46 9.15 -16.20
C ARG A 126 -1.25 10.51 -15.54
N ILE A 127 -1.79 10.70 -14.33
CA ILE A 127 -1.61 11.94 -13.56
C ILE A 127 -0.14 12.08 -13.12
N PHE A 128 0.49 11.02 -12.59
CA PHE A 128 1.90 11.06 -12.19
C PHE A 128 2.84 11.32 -13.35
N GLU A 129 2.67 10.62 -14.45
CA GLU A 129 3.48 10.79 -15.66
C GLU A 129 3.35 12.23 -16.22
N SER A 130 2.14 12.78 -16.24
CA SER A 130 1.92 14.17 -16.69
C SER A 130 2.50 15.23 -15.74
N THR A 131 2.62 14.92 -14.45
CA THR A 131 3.19 15.83 -13.45
C THR A 131 4.71 15.79 -13.50
N LEU A 132 5.32 14.61 -13.63
CA LEU A 132 6.77 14.45 -13.73
C LEU A 132 7.36 15.12 -14.98
N HIS A 133 6.65 15.11 -16.11
CA HIS A 133 7.10 15.75 -17.35
C HIS A 133 6.93 17.27 -17.40
N ARG A 134 6.35 17.89 -16.36
CA ARG A 134 6.16 19.35 -16.29
C ARG A 134 7.30 20.08 -15.60
N ASP A 135 8.09 19.39 -14.78
CA ASP A 135 9.16 20.01 -13.97
C ASP A 135 10.53 20.04 -14.69
N ASP A 136 10.60 19.55 -15.95
CA ASP A 136 11.80 19.56 -16.80
C ASP A 136 11.85 20.74 -17.81
N GLY A 137 11.01 21.78 -17.61
CA GLY A 137 10.85 22.94 -18.51
C GLY A 137 11.42 24.25 -17.97
#